data_AF-A0A5J5TBT5-F1
#
_entry.id   AF-A0A5J5TBT5-F1
#
_cell.length_a   1.000
_cell.length_b   1.000
_cell.length_c   1.000
_cell.angle_alpha   90.00
_cell.angle_beta   90.00
_cell.angle_gamma   90.00
#
_symmetry.space_group_name_H-M   'P 1'
#
loop_
_entity.id
_entity.type
_entity.pdbx_description
1 polymer ?
#
loop_
_entity_poly.entity_id
_entity_poly.type
_entity_poly.pdbx_seq_one_letter_code
_entity_poly.pdbx_strand_id
1 'polypeptide(L)'
;MNPGLYFAIGRKARDLLYKDYAQPQPLQIRYQSYDWSFDFSCQIEEVLPGLNTVFRVVVPDSSQAELQYLRDYVGFSAGIGLKANSAHGFDPIANISGVIGSTVVSLGADLGIDITTRTLNKFSAGLSLNSAFLIASMTLSDSCDSVKASVYHPLNPPTMTAIAAELKHRISRDATTLTFGAQHALLPYTLVKARMNTDGKVSAVLRQEIWQRFYFSIAGELDLRDNNSIPRIGLSMAIKH
;
A
#
# COMPACT_ATOMS: atom_id res chain seq x y z
N MET A 1 23.84 2.05 5.32
CA MET A 1 22.86 1.06 4.79
C MET A 1 21.47 1.53 5.20
N ASN A 2 20.78 2.25 4.31
CA ASN A 2 19.54 2.95 4.64
C ASN A 2 18.35 1.99 4.95
N PRO A 3 17.63 2.15 6.09
CA PRO A 3 16.45 1.34 6.44
C PRO A 3 15.20 1.65 5.59
N GLY A 4 15.21 2.73 4.81
CA GLY A 4 14.07 3.20 4.03
C GLY A 4 13.08 4.03 4.86
N LEU A 5 11.90 4.26 4.29
CA LEU A 5 10.82 5.03 4.91
C LEU A 5 9.81 4.12 5.62
N TYR A 6 9.02 4.69 6.52
CA TYR A 6 8.04 3.92 7.30
C TYR A 6 7.09 3.11 6.41
N PHE A 7 6.62 3.72 5.31
CA PHE A 7 5.74 3.05 4.34
C PHE A 7 6.38 1.81 3.68
N ALA A 8 7.71 1.70 3.65
CA ALA A 8 8.41 0.53 3.12
C ALA A 8 8.27 -0.71 4.01
N ILE A 9 7.92 -0.55 5.30
CA ILE A 9 7.70 -1.67 6.22
C ILE A 9 6.51 -2.51 5.72
N GLY A 10 6.77 -3.79 5.47
CA GLY A 10 5.80 -4.74 4.92
C GLY A 10 5.39 -4.49 3.47
N ARG A 11 6.04 -3.56 2.76
CA ARG A 11 5.67 -3.20 1.38
C ARG A 11 5.71 -4.40 0.43
N LYS A 12 6.69 -5.31 0.56
CA LYS A 12 6.79 -6.47 -0.36
C LYS A 12 5.61 -7.45 -0.23
N ALA A 13 5.22 -7.79 0.99
CA ALA A 13 4.03 -8.61 1.22
C ALA A 13 2.77 -7.87 0.74
N ARG A 14 2.65 -6.59 1.10
CA ARG A 14 1.50 -5.74 0.70
C ARG A 14 1.39 -5.57 -0.82
N ASP A 15 2.50 -5.42 -1.53
CA ASP A 15 2.54 -5.28 -2.98
C ASP A 15 2.12 -6.56 -3.71
N LEU A 16 2.44 -7.73 -3.13
CA LEU A 16 1.93 -9.00 -3.64
C LEU A 16 0.43 -9.12 -3.38
N LEU A 17 -0.01 -8.80 -2.16
CA LEU A 17 -1.37 -9.06 -1.71
C LEU A 17 -2.41 -8.01 -2.13
N TYR A 18 -2.04 -6.75 -2.38
CA TYR A 18 -3.02 -5.66 -2.55
C TYR A 18 -2.76 -4.76 -3.76
N LYS A 19 -1.52 -4.66 -4.24
CA LYS A 19 -1.22 -3.81 -5.39
C LYS A 19 -1.79 -4.42 -6.67
N ASP A 20 -2.33 -3.57 -7.53
CA ASP A 20 -2.92 -3.91 -8.85
C ASP A 20 -4.28 -4.62 -8.79
N TYR A 21 -4.76 -4.96 -7.59
CA TYR A 21 -6.12 -5.43 -7.40
C TYR A 21 -7.08 -4.24 -7.53
N ALA A 22 -8.31 -4.52 -7.96
CA ALA A 22 -9.40 -3.55 -8.00
C ALA A 22 -9.81 -3.17 -6.56
N GLN A 23 -9.04 -2.30 -5.92
CA GLN A 23 -9.34 -1.83 -4.58
C GLN A 23 -10.44 -0.76 -4.65
N PRO A 24 -11.50 -0.83 -3.84
CA PRO A 24 -12.46 0.26 -3.77
C PRO A 24 -11.74 1.52 -3.27
N GLN A 25 -11.73 2.57 -4.09
CA GLN A 25 -11.32 3.89 -3.66
C GLN A 25 -12.33 4.40 -2.62
N PRO A 26 -11.87 4.94 -1.48
CA PRO A 26 -12.77 5.43 -0.45
C PRO A 26 -13.24 6.83 -0.84
N LEU A 27 -14.17 6.92 -1.79
CA LEU A 27 -15.20 7.97 -1.95
C LEU A 27 -15.99 7.67 -3.22
N GLN A 28 -17.13 7.00 -3.04
CA GLN A 28 -18.11 6.79 -4.10
C GLN A 28 -18.81 8.12 -4.42
N ILE A 29 -18.38 8.83 -5.45
CA ILE A 29 -19.26 9.78 -6.14
C ILE A 29 -19.98 8.99 -7.22
N ARG A 30 -21.12 8.40 -6.85
CA ARG A 30 -22.01 7.72 -7.78
C ARG A 30 -22.72 8.76 -8.65
N TYR A 31 -22.07 9.17 -9.73
CA TYR A 31 -22.72 9.82 -10.87
C TYR A 31 -22.61 8.88 -12.08
N GLN A 32 -23.76 8.34 -12.51
CA GLN A 32 -23.93 7.60 -13.77
C GLN A 32 -22.74 6.73 -14.20
N SER A 33 -22.71 5.48 -13.70
CA SER A 33 -21.99 4.32 -14.25
C SER A 33 -20.46 4.35 -14.36
N TYR A 34 -19.77 5.45 -14.05
CA TYR A 34 -18.31 5.54 -14.19
C TYR A 34 -17.65 6.24 -12.98
N ASP A 35 -16.84 5.49 -12.24
CA ASP A 35 -15.94 6.04 -11.22
C ASP A 35 -14.62 6.43 -11.92
N TRP A 36 -14.28 7.72 -11.94
CA TRP A 36 -13.01 8.23 -12.48
C TRP A 36 -12.20 8.91 -11.38
N SER A 37 -10.89 8.65 -11.34
CA SER A 37 -9.95 9.33 -10.47
C SER A 37 -8.66 9.62 -11.21
N PHE A 38 -8.11 10.82 -11.01
CA PHE A 38 -6.82 11.20 -11.58
C PHE A 38 -5.78 11.24 -10.47
N ASP A 39 -4.76 10.40 -10.57
CA ASP A 39 -3.60 10.39 -9.67
C ASP A 39 -2.40 11.02 -10.38
N PHE A 40 -2.04 12.22 -9.97
CA PHE A 40 -0.83 12.91 -10.39
C PHE A 40 0.21 12.80 -9.28
N SER A 41 1.37 12.24 -9.57
CA SER A 41 2.51 12.22 -8.64
C SER A 41 3.75 12.77 -9.32
N CYS A 42 4.44 13.67 -8.62
CA CYS A 42 5.69 14.27 -9.04
C CYS A 42 6.71 14.06 -7.91
N GLN A 43 7.81 13.41 -8.24
CA GLN A 43 8.93 13.20 -7.32
C GLN A 43 10.11 14.00 -7.84
N ILE A 44 10.64 14.88 -6.99
CA ILE A 44 11.85 15.63 -7.23
C ILE A 44 12.91 15.02 -6.33
N GLU A 45 13.90 14.37 -6.94
CA GLU A 45 15.03 13.76 -6.26
C GLU A 45 16.14 14.79 -6.05
N GLU A 46 16.82 14.71 -4.90
CA GLU A 46 18.07 15.44 -4.61
C GLU A 46 18.01 16.98 -4.60
N VAL A 47 17.03 17.57 -3.89
CA VAL A 47 17.11 19.01 -3.54
C VAL A 47 18.32 19.28 -2.61
N LEU A 48 18.66 18.30 -1.76
CA LEU A 48 19.91 18.20 -0.98
C LEU A 48 20.35 16.72 -0.89
N PRO A 49 21.63 16.42 -0.58
CA PRO A 49 22.12 15.05 -0.46
C PRO A 49 21.35 14.23 0.59
N GLY A 50 20.50 13.30 0.13
CA GLY A 50 19.65 12.44 0.97
C GLY A 50 18.24 12.99 1.26
N LEU A 51 17.81 14.04 0.57
CA LEU A 51 16.48 14.63 0.73
C LEU A 51 15.68 14.54 -0.58
N ASN A 52 14.54 13.88 -0.52
CA ASN A 52 13.59 13.71 -1.62
C ASN A 52 12.29 14.43 -1.30
N THR A 53 11.70 15.07 -2.30
CA THR A 53 10.39 15.73 -2.17
C THR A 53 9.40 15.07 -3.11
N VAL A 54 8.25 14.68 -2.57
CA VAL A 54 7.18 14.01 -3.30
C VAL A 54 5.92 14.84 -3.19
N PHE A 55 5.38 15.25 -4.32
CA PHE A 55 4.09 15.91 -4.43
C PHE A 55 3.10 14.94 -5.08
N ARG A 56 1.97 14.69 -4.42
CA ARG A 56 0.92 13.82 -4.92
C ARG A 56 -0.43 14.51 -4.87
N VAL A 57 -1.14 14.53 -5.98
CA VAL A 57 -2.47 15.13 -6.11
C VAL A 57 -3.39 14.09 -6.72
N VAL A 58 -4.40 13.68 -5.95
CA VAL A 58 -5.45 12.76 -6.40
C VAL A 58 -6.74 13.55 -6.51
N VAL A 59 -7.18 13.85 -7.72
CA VAL A 59 -8.42 14.61 -7.98
C VAL A 59 -9.58 13.62 -8.12
N PRO A 60 -10.73 13.82 -7.44
CA PRO A 60 -11.15 14.98 -6.64
C PRO A 60 -10.84 14.92 -5.12
N ASP A 61 -10.20 13.86 -4.63
CA ASP A 61 -10.29 13.49 -3.21
C ASP A 61 -9.20 14.05 -2.28
N SER A 62 -7.97 14.27 -2.76
CA SER A 62 -6.88 14.69 -1.87
C SER A 62 -5.69 15.34 -2.58
N SER A 63 -5.00 16.23 -1.87
CA SER A 63 -3.68 16.72 -2.27
C SER A 63 -2.72 16.51 -1.11
N GLN A 64 -1.49 16.09 -1.38
CA GLN A 64 -0.48 15.80 -0.37
C GLN A 64 0.90 16.24 -0.86
N ALA A 65 1.62 16.96 -0.01
CA ALA A 65 3.04 17.24 -0.16
C ALA A 65 3.79 16.48 0.93
N GLU A 66 4.82 15.73 0.57
CA GLU A 66 5.68 14.98 1.49
C GLU A 66 7.15 15.30 1.25
N LEU A 67 7.85 15.54 2.34
CA LEU A 67 9.29 15.71 2.45
C LEU A 67 9.87 14.42 3.05
N GLN A 68 10.86 13.84 2.40
CA GLN A 68 11.49 12.60 2.80
C GLN A 68 12.99 12.84 2.98
N TYR A 69 13.53 12.40 4.11
CA TYR A 69 14.94 12.50 4.44
C TYR A 69 15.49 11.13 4.78
N LEU A 70 16.58 10.74 4.14
CA LEU A 70 17.12 9.39 4.16
C LEU A 70 18.64 9.44 4.38
N ARG A 71 19.10 8.79 5.46
CA ARG A 71 20.51 8.65 5.85
C ARG A 71 20.82 7.20 6.21
N ASP A 72 22.08 6.92 6.49
CA ASP A 72 22.61 5.56 6.53
C ASP A 72 22.06 4.61 7.61
N TYR A 73 21.23 5.09 8.53
CA TYR A 73 20.51 4.28 9.54
C TYR A 73 19.17 4.89 9.97
N VAL A 74 18.75 5.98 9.33
CA VAL A 74 17.59 6.77 9.73
C VAL A 74 16.85 7.21 8.48
N GLY A 75 15.56 6.93 8.44
CA GLY A 75 14.61 7.49 7.49
C GLY A 75 13.62 8.37 8.23
N PHE A 76 13.32 9.54 7.68
CA PHE A 76 12.35 10.47 8.21
C PHE A 76 11.44 10.91 7.08
N SER A 77 10.14 11.05 7.34
CA SER A 77 9.27 11.76 6.43
C SER A 77 8.32 12.67 7.17
N ALA A 78 8.03 13.81 6.57
CA ALA A 78 7.05 14.76 7.06
C ALA A 78 6.23 15.23 5.87
N GLY A 79 4.91 15.23 5.98
CA GLY A 79 4.04 15.67 4.92
C GLY A 79 2.78 16.33 5.43
N ILE A 80 2.18 17.14 4.58
CA ILE A 80 0.89 17.77 4.82
C ILE A 80 -0.01 17.36 3.67
N GLY A 81 -1.20 16.86 3.98
CA GLY A 81 -2.23 16.56 3.00
C GLY A 81 -3.55 17.20 3.36
N LEU A 82 -4.39 17.39 2.35
CA LEU A 82 -5.78 17.78 2.46
C LEU A 82 -6.62 16.58 2.07
N LYS A 83 -7.54 16.18 2.93
CA LYS A 83 -8.49 15.10 2.66
C LYS A 83 -9.87 15.70 2.48
N ALA A 84 -10.52 15.43 1.36
CA ALA A 84 -11.91 15.84 1.15
C ALA A 84 -12.84 15.12 2.16
N ASN A 85 -13.67 15.90 2.85
CA ASN A 85 -14.69 15.42 3.77
C ASN A 85 -16.05 16.04 3.38
N SER A 86 -17.05 15.19 3.15
CA SER A 86 -18.37 15.59 2.69
C SER A 86 -19.13 16.50 3.67
N ALA A 87 -18.73 16.56 4.95
CA ALA A 87 -19.40 17.37 5.97
C ALA A 87 -18.81 18.78 6.14
N HIS A 88 -17.49 18.95 5.99
CA HIS A 88 -16.78 20.19 6.32
C HIS A 88 -15.81 20.67 5.23
N GLY A 89 -15.83 20.07 4.04
CA GLY A 89 -15.02 20.50 2.90
C GLY A 89 -13.69 19.74 2.82
N PHE A 90 -12.60 20.33 3.32
CA PHE A 90 -11.27 19.73 3.29
C PHE A 90 -10.63 19.75 4.67
N ASP A 91 -10.25 18.58 5.16
CA ASP A 91 -9.57 18.41 6.44
C ASP A 91 -8.04 18.32 6.21
N PRO A 92 -7.26 19.31 6.66
CA PRO A 92 -5.80 19.25 6.65
C PRO A 92 -5.26 18.24 7.66
N ILE A 93 -4.40 17.35 7.19
CA ILE A 93 -3.74 16.30 7.96
C ILE A 93 -2.23 16.46 7.81
N ALA A 94 -1.53 16.63 8.93
CA ALA A 94 -0.07 16.54 8.98
C ALA A 94 0.33 15.10 9.31
N ASN A 95 1.29 14.55 8.58
CA ASN A 95 1.86 13.23 8.82
C ASN A 95 3.35 13.36 9.10
N ILE A 96 3.84 12.69 10.13
CA ILE A 96 5.25 12.64 10.51
C ILE A 96 5.60 11.19 10.77
N SER A 97 6.60 10.67 10.07
CA SER A 97 7.08 9.31 10.23
C SER A 97 8.59 9.26 10.40
N GLY A 98 9.06 8.26 11.15
CA GLY A 98 10.46 8.03 11.41
C GLY A 98 10.75 6.53 11.41
N VAL A 99 11.91 6.15 10.88
CA VAL A 99 12.43 4.79 10.87
C VAL A 99 13.88 4.83 11.28
N ILE A 100 14.25 3.93 12.17
CA ILE A 100 15.62 3.69 12.60
C ILE A 100 15.96 2.23 12.37
N GLY A 101 17.19 1.95 11.93
CA GLY A 101 17.68 0.60 11.78
C GLY A 101 18.54 0.41 10.54
N SER A 102 18.65 -0.83 10.11
CA SER A 102 19.43 -1.26 8.96
C SER A 102 18.54 -1.87 7.89
N THR A 103 19.16 -2.35 6.81
CA THR A 103 18.49 -3.10 5.74
C THR A 103 17.95 -4.46 6.19
N VAL A 104 18.41 -4.99 7.32
CA VAL A 104 18.00 -6.30 7.87
C VAL A 104 16.91 -6.14 8.93
N VAL A 105 17.05 -5.16 9.82
CA VAL A 105 16.08 -4.90 10.89
C VAL A 105 15.80 -3.41 10.94
N SER A 106 14.54 -3.02 10.82
CA SER A 106 14.11 -1.62 10.91
C SER A 106 12.89 -1.49 11.82
N LEU A 107 12.91 -0.47 12.68
CA LEU A 107 11.80 -0.09 13.53
C LEU A 107 11.35 1.31 13.13
N GLY A 108 10.05 1.54 13.00
CA GLY A 108 9.51 2.83 12.66
C GLY A 108 8.19 3.16 13.33
N ALA A 109 7.85 4.43 13.31
CA ALA A 109 6.58 4.96 13.78
C ALA A 109 6.06 6.01 12.79
N ASP A 110 4.74 6.15 12.74
CA ASP A 110 3.99 7.09 11.90
C ASP A 110 2.90 7.73 12.73
N LEU A 111 2.85 9.06 12.67
CA LEU A 111 1.94 9.92 13.41
C LEU A 111 1.16 10.77 12.41
N GLY A 112 -0.17 10.73 12.49
CA GLY A 112 -1.07 11.60 11.75
C GLY A 112 -1.82 12.51 12.70
N ILE A 113 -1.69 13.81 12.50
CA ILE A 113 -2.33 14.87 13.28
C ILE A 113 -3.35 15.56 12.37
N ASP A 114 -4.60 15.61 12.82
CA ASP A 114 -5.60 16.48 12.21
C ASP A 114 -5.33 17.92 12.68
N ILE A 115 -5.01 18.81 11.74
CA ILE A 115 -4.60 20.20 12.04
C ILE A 115 -5.81 21.01 12.51
N THR A 116 -7.02 20.68 12.04
CA THR A 116 -8.25 21.40 12.38
C THR A 116 -8.64 21.15 13.83
N THR A 117 -8.64 19.89 14.26
CA THR A 117 -9.04 19.49 15.62
C THR A 117 -7.87 19.46 16.60
N ARG A 118 -6.63 19.55 16.10
CA ARG A 118 -5.37 19.35 16.87
C ARG A 118 -5.32 18.02 17.60
N THR A 119 -5.96 17.00 17.04
CA THR A 119 -6.02 15.66 17.63
C THR A 119 -5.09 14.69 16.89
N LEU A 120 -4.54 13.73 17.64
CA LEU A 120 -3.80 12.60 17.07
C LEU A 120 -4.81 11.63 16.45
N ASN A 121 -5.00 11.76 15.14
CA ASN A 121 -5.95 10.95 14.39
C ASN A 121 -5.38 9.55 14.09
N LYS A 122 -4.06 9.45 13.90
CA LYS A 122 -3.41 8.21 13.52
C LYS A 122 -2.11 8.01 14.29
N PHE A 123 -2.02 6.89 14.99
CA PHE A 123 -0.76 6.38 15.51
C PHE A 123 -0.51 5.01 14.90
N SER A 124 0.68 4.80 14.34
CA SER A 124 1.11 3.51 13.83
C SER A 124 2.58 3.25 14.17
N ALA A 125 2.90 1.99 14.45
CA ALA A 125 4.26 1.54 14.72
C ALA A 125 4.54 0.30 13.87
N GLY A 126 5.79 0.10 13.46
CA GLY A 126 6.16 -0.96 12.54
C GLY A 126 7.55 -1.51 12.83
N LEU A 127 7.68 -2.81 12.68
CA LEU A 127 8.94 -3.56 12.69
C LEU A 127 9.05 -4.30 11.35
N SER A 128 10.22 -4.25 10.72
CA SER A 128 10.55 -5.05 9.55
C SER A 128 11.79 -5.88 9.82
N LEU A 129 11.74 -7.12 9.37
CA LEU A 129 12.84 -8.07 9.34
C LEU A 129 13.01 -8.53 7.89
N ASN A 130 14.16 -8.26 7.30
CA ASN A 130 14.46 -8.54 5.91
C ASN A 130 15.67 -9.46 5.85
N SER A 131 15.43 -10.72 5.51
CA SER A 131 16.44 -11.73 5.25
C SER A 131 16.45 -12.10 3.77
N ALA A 132 17.54 -12.71 3.29
CA ALA A 132 17.68 -13.13 1.90
C ALA A 132 16.57 -14.09 1.43
N PHE A 133 16.06 -14.91 2.36
CA PHE A 133 15.04 -15.92 2.07
C PHE A 133 13.64 -15.51 2.53
N LEU A 134 13.50 -14.58 3.47
CA LEU A 134 12.20 -14.27 4.08
C LEU A 134 12.17 -12.84 4.57
N ILE A 135 11.03 -12.19 4.34
CA ILE A 135 10.80 -10.81 4.73
C ILE A 135 9.55 -10.78 5.58
N ALA A 136 9.72 -10.58 6.87
CA ALA A 136 8.64 -10.47 7.82
C ALA A 136 8.47 -9.01 8.25
N SER A 137 7.25 -8.62 8.56
CA SER A 137 6.99 -7.34 9.20
C SER A 137 5.79 -7.43 10.10
N MET A 138 5.81 -6.64 11.15
CA MET A 138 4.69 -6.46 12.06
C MET A 138 4.39 -4.97 12.14
N THR A 139 3.14 -4.59 11.96
CA THR A 139 2.69 -3.21 12.07
C THR A 139 1.46 -3.13 12.93
N LEU A 140 1.47 -2.16 13.82
CA LEU A 140 0.36 -1.77 14.66
C LEU A 140 -0.22 -0.48 14.07
N SER A 141 -1.52 -0.43 13.80
CA SER A 141 -2.20 0.72 13.19
C SER A 141 -3.50 1.06 13.91
N ASP A 142 -4.15 2.14 13.48
CA ASP A 142 -5.46 2.60 13.99
C ASP A 142 -5.43 2.84 15.51
N SER A 143 -4.43 3.58 16.00
CA SER A 143 -4.29 3.89 17.43
C SER A 143 -4.20 2.62 18.31
N CYS A 144 -3.40 1.64 17.86
CA CYS A 144 -3.21 0.34 18.53
C CYS A 144 -4.40 -0.63 18.43
N ASP A 145 -5.44 -0.34 17.65
CA ASP A 145 -6.58 -1.26 17.48
C ASP A 145 -6.28 -2.42 16.52
N SER A 146 -5.48 -2.18 15.47
CA SER A 146 -5.23 -3.16 14.41
C SER A 146 -3.78 -3.65 14.44
N VAL A 147 -3.56 -4.92 14.75
CA VAL A 147 -2.27 -5.60 14.60
C VAL A 147 -2.23 -6.30 13.25
N LYS A 148 -1.19 -6.06 12.46
CA LYS A 148 -0.93 -6.77 11.20
C LYS A 148 0.45 -7.40 11.24
N ALA A 149 0.52 -8.68 10.93
CA ALA A 149 1.76 -9.39 10.71
C ALA A 149 1.77 -9.90 9.27
N SER A 150 2.83 -9.66 8.53
CA SER A 150 2.95 -10.11 7.14
C SER A 150 4.28 -10.76 6.88
N VAL A 151 4.28 -11.77 6.03
CA VAL A 151 5.47 -12.53 5.62
C VAL A 151 5.48 -12.63 4.11
N TYR A 152 6.65 -12.40 3.51
CA TYR A 152 6.92 -12.53 2.09
C TYR A 152 8.10 -13.48 1.90
N HIS A 153 7.90 -14.49 1.06
CA HIS A 153 8.91 -15.49 0.74
C HIS A 153 9.12 -15.53 -0.78
N PRO A 154 10.24 -15.01 -1.29
CA PRO A 154 10.61 -15.15 -2.69
C PRO A 154 11.08 -16.59 -2.96
N LEU A 155 10.45 -17.27 -3.92
CA LEU A 155 10.80 -18.63 -4.29
C LEU A 155 11.84 -18.65 -5.42
N ASN A 156 11.60 -17.88 -6.49
CA ASN A 156 12.50 -17.84 -7.64
C ASN A 156 12.53 -16.43 -8.27
N PRO A 157 13.62 -15.67 -8.11
CA PRO A 157 13.78 -14.33 -8.69
C PRO A 157 13.58 -14.25 -10.23
N PRO A 158 14.16 -15.13 -11.07
CA PRO A 158 14.00 -15.03 -12.53
C PRO A 158 12.57 -15.27 -13.03
N THR A 159 11.76 -16.08 -12.33
CA THR A 159 10.33 -16.28 -12.67
C THR A 159 9.39 -15.42 -11.83
N MET A 160 9.94 -14.45 -11.07
CA MET A 160 9.24 -13.59 -10.10
C MET A 160 8.25 -14.34 -9.20
N THR A 161 8.51 -15.60 -8.87
CA THR A 161 7.60 -16.40 -8.05
C THR A 161 7.80 -16.06 -6.60
N ALA A 162 6.71 -15.68 -5.96
CA ALA A 162 6.71 -15.38 -4.55
C ALA A 162 5.36 -15.69 -3.93
N ILE A 163 5.39 -15.96 -2.64
CA ILE A 163 4.20 -16.12 -1.82
C ILE A 163 4.23 -15.09 -0.72
N ALA A 164 3.05 -14.63 -0.30
CA ALA A 164 2.89 -13.79 0.86
C ALA A 164 1.70 -14.22 1.70
N ALA A 165 1.82 -13.98 2.99
CA ALA A 165 0.75 -14.16 3.96
C ALA A 165 0.64 -12.89 4.80
N GLU A 166 -0.58 -12.49 5.13
CA GLU A 166 -0.87 -11.39 6.06
C GLU A 166 -1.95 -11.82 7.04
N LEU A 167 -1.63 -11.73 8.33
CA LEU A 167 -2.55 -11.89 9.43
C LEU A 167 -2.91 -10.50 9.96
N LYS A 168 -4.19 -10.15 9.93
CA LYS A 168 -4.73 -8.93 10.52
C LYS A 168 -5.63 -9.30 11.67
N HIS A 169 -5.26 -8.88 12.87
CA HIS A 169 -6.06 -9.03 14.08
C HIS A 169 -6.52 -7.66 14.56
N ARG A 170 -7.82 -7.51 14.81
CA ARG A 170 -8.41 -6.27 15.31
C ARG A 170 -8.87 -6.47 16.75
N ILE A 171 -8.22 -5.76 17.66
CA ILE A 171 -8.39 -5.91 19.11
C ILE A 171 -9.81 -5.52 19.54
N SER A 172 -10.36 -4.40 19.04
CA SER A 172 -11.69 -3.92 19.47
C SER A 172 -12.85 -4.85 19.11
N ARG A 173 -12.71 -5.68 18.08
CA ARG A 173 -13.78 -6.59 17.61
C ARG A 173 -13.43 -8.07 17.79
N ASP A 174 -12.26 -8.36 18.37
CA ASP A 174 -11.68 -9.70 18.48
C ASP A 174 -11.80 -10.51 17.17
N ALA A 175 -11.52 -9.84 16.05
CA ALA A 175 -11.71 -10.38 14.71
C ALA A 175 -10.36 -10.57 14.03
N THR A 176 -10.14 -11.79 13.52
CA THR A 176 -8.89 -12.17 12.86
C THR A 176 -9.16 -12.53 11.40
N THR A 177 -8.55 -11.78 10.49
CA THR A 177 -8.58 -12.06 9.05
C THR A 177 -7.20 -12.49 8.61
N LEU A 178 -7.11 -13.67 7.99
CA LEU A 178 -5.88 -14.18 7.41
C LEU A 178 -6.01 -14.16 5.88
N THR A 179 -4.97 -13.62 5.24
CA THR A 179 -4.89 -13.42 3.81
C THR A 179 -3.66 -14.12 3.28
N PHE A 180 -3.82 -14.91 2.22
CA PHE A 180 -2.73 -15.56 1.53
C PHE A 180 -2.75 -15.18 0.08
N GLY A 181 -1.58 -15.07 -0.54
CA GLY A 181 -1.47 -14.83 -1.95
C GLY A 181 -0.18 -15.34 -2.54
N ALA A 182 -0.23 -15.53 -3.85
CA ALA A 182 0.90 -15.95 -4.65
C ALA A 182 0.98 -15.10 -5.91
N GLN A 183 2.20 -14.90 -6.38
CA GLN A 183 2.45 -14.32 -7.70
C GLN A 183 3.38 -15.24 -8.48
N HIS A 184 3.19 -15.25 -9.81
CA HIS A 184 3.96 -16.06 -10.73
C HIS A 184 4.05 -15.35 -12.08
N ALA A 185 5.25 -15.21 -12.64
CA ALA A 185 5.41 -14.78 -14.02
C ALA A 185 5.29 -16.00 -14.94
N LEU A 186 4.18 -16.09 -15.67
CA LEU A 186 3.93 -17.17 -16.65
C LEU A 186 4.84 -17.02 -17.87
N LEU A 187 5.08 -15.77 -18.27
CA LEU A 187 5.94 -15.39 -19.39
C LEU A 187 6.78 -14.18 -18.96
N PRO A 188 7.91 -13.88 -19.64
CA PRO A 188 8.70 -12.68 -19.37
C PRO A 188 7.90 -11.37 -19.37
N TYR A 189 6.73 -11.38 -20.03
CA TYR A 189 5.84 -10.24 -20.21
C TYR A 189 4.46 -10.41 -19.54
N THR A 190 4.21 -11.52 -18.83
CA THR A 190 2.89 -11.82 -18.23
C THR A 190 3.05 -12.26 -16.78
N LEU A 191 2.51 -11.45 -15.87
CA LEU A 191 2.53 -11.69 -14.44
C LEU A 191 1.12 -11.93 -13.90
N VAL A 192 0.95 -13.02 -13.17
CA VAL A 192 -0.30 -13.37 -12.52
C VAL A 192 -0.14 -13.24 -11.01
N LYS A 193 -1.16 -12.67 -10.36
CA LYS A 193 -1.30 -12.64 -8.90
C LYS A 193 -2.65 -13.22 -8.52
N ALA A 194 -2.68 -13.98 -7.45
CA ALA A 194 -3.92 -14.47 -6.85
C ALA A 194 -3.83 -14.34 -5.33
N ARG A 195 -4.96 -14.01 -4.70
CA ARG A 195 -5.08 -13.92 -3.25
C ARG A 195 -6.42 -14.47 -2.78
N MET A 196 -6.46 -14.90 -1.55
CA MET A 196 -7.65 -15.36 -0.86
C MET A 196 -7.59 -14.96 0.62
N ASN A 197 -8.75 -14.60 1.16
CA ASN A 197 -8.92 -14.24 2.57
C ASN A 197 -9.84 -15.26 3.27
N THR A 198 -9.70 -15.39 4.59
CA THR A 198 -10.61 -16.20 5.44
C THR A 198 -12.07 -15.75 5.42
N ASP A 199 -12.30 -14.53 4.95
CA ASP A 199 -13.64 -13.97 4.77
C ASP A 199 -14.34 -14.47 3.48
N GLY A 200 -13.69 -15.33 2.70
CA GLY A 200 -14.23 -15.88 1.45
C GLY A 200 -14.05 -14.97 0.23
N LYS A 201 -13.29 -13.88 0.38
CA LYS A 201 -12.92 -13.01 -0.74
C LYS A 201 -11.78 -13.63 -1.52
N VAL A 202 -11.94 -13.78 -2.83
CA VAL A 202 -10.92 -14.23 -3.76
C VAL A 202 -10.66 -13.12 -4.76
N SER A 203 -9.39 -12.84 -5.05
CA SER A 203 -9.05 -11.86 -6.08
C SER A 203 -7.90 -12.36 -6.93
N ALA A 204 -7.93 -12.03 -8.22
CA ALA A 204 -6.89 -12.37 -9.19
C ALA A 204 -6.54 -11.15 -10.04
N VAL A 205 -5.28 -11.06 -10.46
CA VAL A 205 -4.80 -10.01 -11.36
C VAL A 205 -3.93 -10.66 -12.43
N LEU A 206 -4.17 -10.26 -13.68
CA LEU A 206 -3.33 -10.54 -14.83
C LEU A 206 -2.72 -9.23 -15.29
N ARG A 207 -1.40 -9.08 -15.15
CA ARG A 207 -0.63 -7.98 -15.72
C ARG A 207 0.11 -8.46 -16.96
N GLN A 208 0.01 -7.69 -18.02
CA GLN A 208 0.69 -7.91 -19.29
C GLN A 208 1.49 -6.68 -19.70
N GLU A 209 2.72 -6.90 -20.10
CA GLU A 209 3.59 -5.87 -20.67
C GLU A 209 3.46 -5.88 -22.19
N ILE A 210 3.03 -4.76 -22.76
CA ILE A 210 2.83 -4.54 -24.19
C ILE A 210 3.89 -3.55 -24.68
N TRP A 211 4.63 -3.95 -25.72
CA TRP A 211 5.69 -3.14 -26.35
C TRP A 211 6.75 -2.55 -25.39
N GLN A 212 7.06 -3.23 -24.28
CA GLN A 212 8.07 -2.84 -23.29
C GLN A 212 7.88 -1.44 -22.65
N ARG A 213 6.76 -0.78 -22.91
CA ARG A 213 6.43 0.57 -22.42
C ARG A 213 5.03 0.67 -21.82
N PHE A 214 4.13 -0.24 -22.17
CA PHE A 214 2.77 -0.25 -21.64
C PHE A 214 2.58 -1.43 -20.71
N TYR A 215 2.04 -1.17 -19.52
CA TYR A 215 1.53 -2.19 -18.62
C TYR A 215 0.03 -2.16 -18.69
N PHE A 216 -0.55 -3.27 -19.11
CA PHE A 216 -1.99 -3.49 -19.07
C PHE A 216 -2.29 -4.47 -17.92
N SER A 217 -3.29 -4.19 -17.10
CA SER A 217 -3.68 -5.10 -16.03
C SER A 217 -5.19 -5.27 -15.94
N ILE A 218 -5.61 -6.52 -15.85
CA ILE A 218 -6.99 -6.92 -15.58
C ILE A 218 -7.02 -7.50 -14.17
N ALA A 219 -7.93 -7.01 -13.33
CA ALA A 219 -8.16 -7.50 -11.98
C ALA A 219 -9.60 -8.01 -11.85
N GLY A 220 -9.79 -9.10 -11.11
CA GLY A 220 -11.09 -9.63 -10.74
C GLY A 220 -11.16 -9.88 -9.23
N GLU A 221 -12.28 -9.54 -8.60
CA GLU A 221 -12.59 -9.87 -7.20
C GLU A 221 -13.97 -10.53 -7.12
N LEU A 222 -14.06 -11.59 -6.32
CA LEU A 222 -15.28 -12.37 -6.10
C LEU A 222 -15.41 -12.72 -4.61
N ASP A 223 -16.60 -12.51 -4.06
CA ASP A 223 -16.93 -12.84 -2.69
C ASP A 223 -17.71 -14.18 -2.65
N LEU A 224 -17.02 -15.29 -2.40
CA LEU A 224 -17.62 -16.63 -2.45
C LEU A 224 -18.59 -16.92 -1.31
N ARG A 225 -18.54 -16.14 -0.23
CA ARG A 225 -19.46 -16.29 0.92
C ARG A 225 -20.82 -15.63 0.70
N ASP A 226 -20.91 -14.71 -0.24
CA ASP A 226 -22.16 -14.01 -0.55
C ASP A 226 -22.79 -14.64 -1.80
N ASN A 227 -23.95 -15.27 -1.59
CA ASN A 227 -24.68 -16.04 -2.60
C ASN A 227 -25.18 -15.18 -3.78
N ASN A 228 -25.18 -13.85 -3.64
CA ASN A 228 -25.60 -12.92 -4.69
C ASN A 228 -24.47 -11.95 -5.09
N SER A 229 -23.20 -12.32 -4.86
CA SER A 229 -22.09 -11.44 -5.17
C SER A 229 -21.85 -11.33 -6.68
N ILE A 230 -21.82 -10.09 -7.17
CA ILE A 230 -21.44 -9.79 -8.55
C ILE A 230 -19.91 -9.67 -8.59
N PRO A 231 -19.21 -10.42 -9.48
CA PRO A 231 -17.76 -10.30 -9.62
C PRO A 231 -17.39 -8.86 -10.02
N ARG A 232 -16.44 -8.28 -9.31
CA ARG A 232 -15.90 -6.95 -9.63
C ARG A 232 -14.73 -7.11 -10.56
N ILE A 233 -14.76 -6.42 -11.69
CA ILE A 233 -13.67 -6.42 -12.66
C ILE A 233 -13.10 -5.01 -12.72
N GLY A 234 -11.78 -4.90 -12.60
CA GLY A 234 -11.03 -3.66 -12.75
C GLY A 234 -10.06 -3.76 -13.92
N LEU A 235 -9.92 -2.66 -14.65
CA LEU A 235 -8.94 -2.52 -15.72
C LEU A 235 -8.02 -1.35 -15.38
N SER A 236 -6.72 -1.53 -15.55
CA SER A 236 -5.76 -0.45 -15.38
C SER A 236 -4.68 -0.49 -16.46
N MET A 237 -4.20 0.68 -16.85
CA MET A 237 -3.15 0.86 -17.83
C MET A 237 -2.12 1.84 -17.28
N ALA A 238 -0.84 1.47 -17.33
CA ALA A 238 0.26 2.31 -16.90
C ALA A 238 1.30 2.41 -18.02
N ILE A 239 1.90 3.60 -18.16
CA ILE A 239 2.93 3.87 -19.16
C ILE A 239 4.26 4.03 -18.42
N LYS A 240 5.27 3.29 -18.87
CA LYS A 240 6.64 3.41 -18.41
C LYS A 240 7.26 4.62 -19.11
N HIS A 241 7.63 5.63 -18.33
CA HIS A 241 8.42 6.76 -18.80
C HIS A 241 9.90 6.36 -18.90
#